data_AF-A0A355AAT1-F1
#
_entry.id   AF-A0A355AAT1-F1
#
_cell.length_a   1.000
_cell.length_b   1.000
_cell.length_c   1.000
_cell.angle_alpha   90.00
_cell.angle_beta   90.00
_cell.angle_gamma   90.00
#
_symmetry.space_group_name_H-M   'P 1'
#
loop_
_entity.id
_entity.type
_entity.pdbx_description
1 polymer ?
#
loop_
_entity_poly.entity_id
_entity_poly.type
_entity_poly.pdbx_seq_one_letter_code
_entity_poly.pdbx_strand_id
1 'polypeptide(L)'
;MDKKWTKWLIPAVLIVVLALVISGLVGAQSKATVGYIDMQRLQHELPQFQELQELLNSKNAEFNSFGNYLQTQQKNELAQLEKEKNAEIKGKSQEEIKVIEQKYQEKAMKAAEGYQKKLETENARLS
;
A
#
# COMPACT_ATOMS: atom_id res chain seq x y z
N MET A 1 1.37 -3.57 37.36
CA MET A 1 1.88 -3.64 35.97
C MET A 1 2.39 -2.26 35.57
N ASP A 2 3.70 -2.14 35.40
CA ASP A 2 4.39 -0.86 35.24
C ASP A 2 3.96 -0.08 33.99
N LYS A 3 3.46 1.14 34.23
CA LYS A 3 2.92 2.11 33.24
C LYS A 3 3.89 2.49 32.10
N LYS A 4 5.15 2.07 32.17
CA LYS A 4 6.16 2.27 31.10
C LYS A 4 5.98 1.26 29.96
N TRP A 5 5.51 0.05 30.24
CA TRP A 5 5.30 -0.98 29.21
C TRP A 5 4.12 -0.66 28.29
N THR A 6 3.07 -0.02 28.81
CA THR A 6 1.89 0.36 28.05
C THR A 6 2.18 1.42 26.97
N LYS A 7 3.18 2.27 27.16
CA LYS A 7 3.57 3.32 26.20
C LYS A 7 4.34 2.78 24.98
N TRP A 8 4.99 1.62 25.11
CA TRP A 8 5.68 0.94 24.01
C TRP A 8 4.80 -0.09 23.30
N LEU A 9 3.77 -0.62 23.99
CA LEU A 9 2.83 -1.59 23.41
C LEU A 9 1.91 -0.97 22.35
N ILE A 10 1.49 0.28 22.49
CA ILE A 10 0.57 0.94 21.54
C ILE A 10 1.19 1.11 20.14
N PRO A 11 2.42 1.66 19.97
CA PRO A 11 3.06 1.73 18.66
C PRO A 11 3.41 0.34 18.10
N ALA A 12 3.78 -0.62 18.96
CA ALA A 12 4.08 -1.99 18.54
C ALA A 12 2.83 -2.72 18.01
N VAL A 13 1.68 -2.55 18.65
CA VAL A 13 0.39 -3.13 18.20
C VAL A 13 -0.04 -2.50 16.87
N LEU A 14 0.15 -1.20 16.67
CA LEU A 14 -0.14 -0.54 15.39
C LEU A 14 0.72 -1.09 14.24
N ILE A 15 2.01 -1.34 14.49
CA ILE A 15 2.91 -1.94 13.48
C ILE A 15 2.51 -3.39 13.17
N VAL A 16 2.11 -4.16 14.18
CA VAL A 16 1.63 -5.55 14.00
C VAL A 16 0.31 -5.60 13.23
N VAL A 17 -0.62 -4.69 13.51
CA VAL A 17 -1.88 -4.58 12.74
C VAL A 17 -1.61 -4.15 11.30
N LEU A 18 -0.69 -3.20 11.07
CA LEU A 18 -0.28 -2.81 9.71
C LEU A 18 0.36 -3.98 8.94
N ALA A 19 1.24 -4.75 9.60
CA ALA A 19 1.87 -5.93 9.02
C ALA A 19 0.85 -7.04 8.70
N LEU A 20 -0.18 -7.21 9.53
CA LEU A 20 -1.25 -8.18 9.30
C LEU A 20 -2.18 -7.79 8.15
N VAL A 21 -2.45 -6.49 7.94
CA VAL A 21 -3.21 -6.02 6.76
C VAL A 21 -2.42 -6.24 5.48
N ILE A 22 -1.10 -5.99 5.48
CA ILE A 22 -0.22 -6.28 4.34
C ILE A 22 -0.15 -7.78 4.08
N SER A 23 -0.06 -8.61 5.13
CA SER A 23 0.01 -10.08 5.01
C SER A 23 -1.33 -10.73 4.62
N GLY A 24 -2.46 -10.14 4.98
CA GLY A 24 -3.79 -10.59 4.58
C GLY A 24 -4.11 -10.37 3.11
N LEU A 25 -3.47 -9.38 2.47
CA LEU A 25 -3.60 -9.11 1.03
C LEU A 25 -2.74 -10.02 0.15
N VAL A 26 -1.67 -10.65 0.68
CA VAL A 26 -0.83 -11.61 -0.06
C VAL A 26 -1.27 -13.08 0.11
N GLY A 27 -2.28 -13.36 0.93
CA GLY A 27 -2.71 -14.72 1.29
C GLY A 27 -3.76 -15.39 0.38
N ALA A 28 -4.22 -14.74 -0.69
CA ALA A 28 -5.13 -15.37 -1.66
C ALA A 28 -4.37 -16.16 -2.72
N GLN A 29 -3.56 -17.14 -2.29
CA GLN A 29 -2.92 -18.09 -3.20
C GLN A 29 -3.98 -19.13 -3.62
N SER A 30 -4.78 -18.74 -4.62
CA SER A 30 -5.60 -19.66 -5.39
C SER A 30 -4.68 -20.77 -5.94
N LYS A 31 -4.93 -22.02 -5.55
CA LYS A 31 -4.35 -23.19 -6.20
C LYS A 31 -4.95 -23.31 -7.61
N ALA A 32 -4.53 -22.44 -8.52
CA ALA A 32 -4.72 -22.66 -9.93
C ALA A 32 -3.76 -23.78 -10.32
N THR A 33 -4.30 -24.90 -10.81
CA THR A 33 -3.53 -25.92 -11.54
C THR A 33 -2.99 -25.23 -12.80
N VAL A 34 -1.80 -24.63 -12.69
CA VAL A 34 -1.13 -23.97 -13.81
C VAL A 34 -0.52 -25.10 -14.65
N GLY A 35 -1.21 -25.49 -15.72
CA GLY A 35 -0.58 -26.29 -16.76
C GLY A 35 0.64 -25.53 -17.28
N TYR A 36 1.80 -26.19 -17.35
CA TYR A 36 3.00 -25.58 -17.92
C TYR A 36 2.74 -25.26 -19.39
N ILE A 37 2.51 -23.99 -19.68
CA ILE A 37 2.43 -23.49 -21.04
C ILE A 37 3.87 -23.31 -21.52
N ASP A 38 4.27 -24.11 -22.51
CA ASP A 38 5.57 -23.98 -23.16
C ASP A 38 5.58 -22.72 -24.05
N MET A 39 6.12 -21.62 -23.52
CA MET A 39 6.18 -20.34 -24.21
C MET A 39 7.03 -20.39 -25.48
N GLN A 40 8.02 -21.29 -25.58
CA GLN A 40 8.87 -21.38 -26.76
C GLN A 40 8.10 -21.93 -27.95
N ARG A 41 7.21 -22.90 -27.71
CA ARG A 41 6.36 -23.48 -28.74
C ARG A 41 5.28 -22.50 -29.23
N LEU A 42 4.69 -21.73 -28.32
CA LEU A 42 3.72 -20.68 -28.68
C LEU A 42 4.34 -19.52 -29.46
N GLN A 43 5.55 -19.08 -29.10
CA GLN A 43 6.28 -18.03 -29.83
C GLN A 43 6.65 -18.49 -31.26
N HIS A 44 6.91 -19.77 -31.46
CA HIS A 44 7.22 -20.32 -32.79
C HIS A 44 5.99 -20.45 -33.68
N GLU A 45 4.82 -20.79 -33.12
CA GLU A 45 3.59 -21.00 -33.88
C GLU A 45 2.75 -19.72 -34.06
N LEU A 46 2.93 -18.70 -33.21
CA LEU A 46 2.13 -17.47 -33.22
C LEU A 46 3.01 -16.22 -32.99
N PRO A 47 3.49 -15.54 -34.05
CA PRO A 47 4.26 -14.29 -33.90
C PRO A 47 3.48 -13.18 -33.17
N GLN A 48 2.15 -13.16 -33.27
CA GLN A 48 1.27 -12.24 -32.49
C GLN A 48 1.34 -12.47 -30.97
N PHE A 49 1.78 -13.66 -30.53
CA PHE A 49 1.98 -13.95 -29.11
C PHE A 49 3.16 -13.18 -28.52
N GLN A 50 4.19 -12.91 -29.34
CA GLN A 50 5.36 -12.14 -28.93
C GLN A 50 5.00 -10.66 -28.71
N GLU A 51 4.21 -10.08 -29.62
CA GLU A 51 3.68 -8.72 -29.48
C GLU A 51 2.77 -8.57 -28.24
N LEU A 52 1.92 -9.57 -27.97
CA LEU A 52 1.09 -9.60 -26.76
C LEU A 52 1.92 -9.70 -25.49
N GLN A 53 3.00 -10.49 -25.50
CA GLN A 53 3.90 -10.62 -24.36
C GLN A 53 4.67 -9.33 -24.08
N GLU A 54 5.16 -8.66 -25.11
CA GLU A 54 5.80 -7.34 -24.99
C GLU A 54 4.83 -6.29 -24.46
N LEU A 55 3.59 -6.26 -24.96
CA LEU A 55 2.55 -5.35 -24.49
C LEU A 55 2.21 -5.57 -23.00
N LEU A 56 2.06 -6.83 -22.58
CA LEU A 56 1.81 -7.19 -21.18
C LEU A 56 2.98 -6.79 -20.28
N ASN A 57 4.20 -7.05 -20.70
CA ASN A 57 5.40 -6.67 -19.96
C ASN A 57 5.51 -5.14 -19.81
N SER A 58 5.22 -4.40 -20.87
CA SER A 58 5.20 -2.93 -20.85
C SER A 58 4.16 -2.40 -19.88
N LYS A 59 2.91 -2.89 -19.95
CA LYS A 59 1.83 -2.49 -19.04
C LYS A 59 2.17 -2.80 -17.57
N ASN A 60 2.73 -3.97 -17.30
CA ASN A 60 3.18 -4.34 -15.95
C ASN A 60 4.31 -3.44 -15.44
N ALA A 61 5.29 -3.11 -16.29
CA ALA A 61 6.38 -2.21 -15.91
C ALA A 61 5.86 -0.81 -15.58
N GLU A 62 4.94 -0.28 -16.39
CA GLU A 62 4.28 1.00 -16.17
C GLU A 62 3.48 1.01 -14.86
N PHE A 63 2.64 -0.01 -14.64
CA PHE A 63 1.86 -0.15 -13.40
C PHE A 63 2.75 -0.23 -12.15
N ASN A 64 3.83 -1.03 -12.20
CA ASN A 64 4.74 -1.17 -11.08
C ASN A 64 5.49 0.14 -10.78
N SER A 65 5.93 0.86 -11.82
CA SER A 65 6.57 2.17 -11.69
C SER A 65 5.63 3.17 -11.02
N PHE A 66 4.38 3.22 -11.48
CA PHE A 66 3.35 4.08 -10.91
C PHE A 66 3.03 3.71 -9.45
N GLY A 67 2.91 2.42 -9.14
CA GLY A 67 2.71 1.93 -7.78
C GLY A 67 3.84 2.33 -6.82
N ASN A 68 5.10 2.22 -7.26
CA ASN A 68 6.26 2.65 -6.49
C ASN A 68 6.29 4.17 -6.25
N TYR A 69 5.92 4.95 -7.26
CA TYR A 69 5.78 6.40 -7.14
C TYR A 69 4.70 6.77 -6.10
N LEU A 70 3.50 6.17 -6.20
CA LEU A 70 2.42 6.42 -5.24
C LEU A 70 2.79 6.00 -3.82
N GLN A 71 3.48 4.87 -3.66
CA GLN A 71 3.95 4.42 -2.34
C GLN A 71 4.92 5.44 -1.71
N THR A 72 5.80 6.02 -2.52
CA THR A 72 6.75 7.04 -2.05
C THR A 72 6.01 8.31 -1.63
N GLN A 73 5.04 8.76 -2.44
CA GLN A 73 4.21 9.92 -2.11
C GLN A 73 3.41 9.70 -0.82
N GLN A 74 2.79 8.53 -0.68
CA GLN A 74 2.06 8.16 0.53
C GLN A 74 2.95 8.17 1.78
N LYS A 75 4.15 7.59 1.69
CA LYS A 75 5.13 7.59 2.79
C LYS A 75 5.52 9.02 3.21
N ASN A 76 5.77 9.88 2.23
CA ASN A 76 6.14 11.28 2.49
C ASN A 76 5.00 12.05 3.15
N GLU A 77 3.77 11.89 2.66
CA GLU A 77 2.59 12.55 3.21
C GLU A 77 2.29 12.08 4.64
N LEU A 78 2.37 10.77 4.92
CA LEU A 78 2.20 10.24 6.26
C LEU A 78 3.28 10.74 7.23
N ALA A 79 4.54 10.81 6.79
CA ALA A 79 5.62 11.37 7.58
C ALA A 79 5.41 12.86 7.89
N GLN A 80 4.84 13.62 6.95
CA GLN A 80 4.46 15.01 7.17
C GLN A 80 3.31 15.13 8.18
N LEU A 81 2.25 14.34 8.02
CA LEU A 81 1.13 14.31 8.96
C LEU A 81 1.58 13.95 10.38
N GLU A 82 2.53 13.04 10.52
CA GLU A 82 3.10 12.70 11.83
C GLU A 82 3.88 13.88 12.44
N LYS A 83 4.68 14.60 11.64
CA LYS A 83 5.39 15.80 12.11
C LYS A 83 4.43 16.88 12.55
N GLU A 84 3.38 17.14 11.77
CA GLU A 84 2.34 18.11 12.08
C GLU A 84 1.59 17.75 13.36
N LYS A 85 1.18 16.49 13.51
CA LYS A 85 0.57 15.96 14.75
C LYS A 85 1.49 16.20 15.94
N ASN A 86 2.76 15.81 15.84
CA ASN A 86 3.74 15.94 16.92
C ASN A 86 4.02 17.40 17.30
N ALA A 87 3.86 18.34 16.37
CA ALA A 87 3.93 19.77 16.67
C ALA A 87 2.63 20.26 17.36
N GLU A 88 1.46 19.83 16.89
CA GLU A 88 0.15 20.28 17.39
C GLU A 88 -0.15 19.77 18.81
N ILE A 89 0.31 18.57 19.18
CA ILE A 89 0.11 18.00 20.53
C ILE A 89 1.02 18.63 21.60
N LYS A 90 2.06 19.40 21.23
CA LYS A 90 2.99 19.98 22.22
C LYS A 90 2.26 20.99 23.11
N GLY A 91 2.33 20.77 24.42
CA GLY A 91 1.72 21.65 25.42
C GLY A 91 0.20 21.54 25.53
N LYS A 92 -0.41 20.52 24.92
CA LYS A 92 -1.86 20.25 24.97
C LYS A 92 -2.25 19.36 26.14
N SER A 93 -3.49 19.50 26.60
CA SER A 93 -4.09 18.60 27.59
C SER A 93 -4.33 17.20 27.00
N GLN A 94 -4.57 16.18 27.84
CA GLN A 94 -4.81 14.82 27.35
C GLN A 94 -6.08 14.71 26.50
N GLU A 95 -7.11 15.48 26.84
CA GLU A 95 -8.38 15.56 26.12
C GLU A 95 -8.16 16.16 24.73
N GLU A 96 -7.40 17.26 24.63
CA GLU A 96 -7.03 17.87 23.34
C GLU A 96 -6.14 16.95 22.51
N ILE A 97 -5.19 16.25 23.13
CA ILE A 97 -4.31 15.30 22.44
C ILE A 97 -5.13 14.20 21.75
N LYS A 98 -6.12 13.63 22.44
CA LYS A 98 -6.98 12.58 21.84
C LYS A 98 -7.75 13.08 20.61
N VAL A 99 -8.27 14.31 20.68
CA VAL A 99 -8.98 14.93 19.54
C VAL A 99 -8.02 15.16 18.37
N ILE A 100 -6.80 15.63 18.66
CA ILE A 100 -5.75 15.83 17.64
C ILE A 100 -5.36 14.47 17.03
N GLU A 101 -5.15 13.43 17.84
CA GLU A 101 -4.82 12.09 17.36
C GLU A 101 -5.89 11.54 16.40
N GLN A 102 -7.18 11.64 16.77
CA GLN A 102 -8.28 11.23 15.90
C GLN A 102 -8.29 12.01 14.58
N LYS A 103 -8.13 13.34 14.64
CA LYS A 103 -8.06 14.20 13.44
C LYS A 103 -6.93 13.76 12.49
N TYR A 104 -5.74 13.45 13.00
CA TYR A 104 -4.63 13.00 12.15
C TYR A 104 -4.79 11.56 11.67
N GLN A 105 -5.46 10.70 12.44
CA GLN A 105 -5.83 9.36 12.00
C GLN A 105 -6.79 9.41 10.80
N GLU A 106 -7.84 10.24 10.87
CA GLU A 106 -8.77 10.44 9.77
C GLU A 106 -8.08 10.98 8.51
N LYS A 107 -7.17 11.95 8.67
CA LYS A 107 -6.36 12.47 7.56
C LYS A 107 -5.53 11.37 6.90
N ALA A 108 -4.87 10.53 7.70
CA ALA A 108 -4.05 9.43 7.21
C ALA A 108 -4.90 8.37 6.46
N MET A 109 -6.10 8.06 6.97
CA MET A 109 -7.04 7.15 6.29
C MET A 109 -7.48 7.72 4.94
N LYS A 110 -7.91 8.98 4.89
CA LYS A 110 -8.30 9.65 3.64
C LYS A 110 -7.16 9.69 2.63
N ALA A 111 -5.93 9.94 3.08
CA ALA A 111 -4.76 9.89 2.21
C ALA A 111 -4.58 8.48 1.62
N ALA A 112 -4.64 7.44 2.46
CA ALA A 112 -4.51 6.06 2.01
C ALA A 112 -5.59 5.64 1.00
N GLU A 113 -6.86 5.97 1.27
CA GLU A 113 -7.98 5.75 0.34
C GLU A 113 -7.76 6.48 -1.00
N GLY A 114 -7.25 7.71 -0.95
CA GLY A 114 -6.91 8.50 -2.14
C GLY A 114 -5.82 7.84 -2.99
N TYR A 115 -4.76 7.31 -2.38
CA TYR A 115 -3.70 6.58 -3.09
C TYR A 115 -4.19 5.24 -3.65
N GLN A 116 -5.02 4.52 -2.90
CA GLN A 116 -5.63 3.28 -3.38
C GLN A 116 -6.49 3.53 -4.62
N LYS A 117 -7.35 4.56 -4.58
CA LYS A 117 -8.19 4.92 -5.73
C LYS A 117 -7.36 5.31 -6.96
N LYS A 118 -6.23 6.01 -6.78
CA LYS A 118 -5.30 6.31 -7.88
C LYS A 118 -4.71 5.03 -8.49
N LEU A 119 -4.33 4.07 -7.67
CA LEU A 119 -3.78 2.79 -8.13
C LEU A 119 -4.84 1.95 -8.87
N GLU A 120 -6.07 1.92 -8.38
CA GLU A 120 -7.21 1.27 -9.06
C GLU A 120 -7.53 1.95 -10.40
N THR A 121 -7.50 3.28 -10.45
CA THR A 121 -7.72 4.05 -11.69
C THR A 121 -6.66 3.72 -12.74
N GLU A 122 -5.40 3.61 -12.32
CA GLU A 122 -4.31 3.26 -13.23
C GLU A 122 -4.41 1.82 -13.71
N ASN A 123 -4.79 0.89 -12.83
CA ASN A 123 -5.03 -0.50 -13.22
C ASN A 123 -6.15 -0.57 -14.30
N ALA A 124 -7.23 0.19 -14.11
CA ALA A 124 -8.34 0.26 -15.07
C ALA A 124 -7.96 0.92 -16.41
N ARG A 125 -6.97 1.82 -16.42
CA ARG A 125 -6.43 2.42 -17.66
C ARG A 125 -5.54 1.44 -18.42
N LEU A 126 -4.84 0.58 -17.69
CA LEU A 126 -3.89 -0.38 -18.25
C LEU A 126 -4.53 -1.72 -18.63
N SER A 127 -5.69 -2.08 -18.07
CA SER A 127 -6.53 -3.20 -18.52
C SER A 127 -7.22 -2.91 -19.85
#